data_AF-A0A0G0IB95-F1
#
_entry.id   AF-A0A0G0IB95-F1
#
_cell.length_a   1.000
_cell.length_b   1.000
_cell.length_c   1.000
_cell.angle_alpha   90.00
_cell.angle_beta   90.00
_cell.angle_gamma   90.00
#
_symmetry.space_group_name_H-M   'P 1'
#
loop_
_entity.id
_entity.type
_entity.pdbx_description
1 polymer ?
#
loop_
_entity_poly.entity_id
_entity_poly.type
_entity_poly.pdbx_seq_one_letter_code
_entity_poly.pdbx_strand_id
1 'polypeptide(L)'
;MLEKTKNYIAIIFYLAFFSIPLVFHPQTSELFEFNKMVLTYALTVVIVCFWFIRMILEKKIVFRRTILDIPLLIFLTSQTLSTLISIDARTSLLGYCKYLGDI
;
A
#
# COMPACT_ATOMS: atom_id res chain seq x y z
N MET A 1 2.56 -20.59 18.38
CA MET A 1 1.52 -19.72 17.79
C MET A 1 2.13 -18.55 17.02
N LEU A 2 3.10 -17.84 17.58
CA LEU A 2 3.77 -16.69 16.96
C LEU A 2 4.58 -17.02 15.68
N GLU A 3 5.22 -18.19 15.60
CA GLU A 3 5.91 -18.62 14.37
C GLU A 3 4.94 -18.83 13.21
N LYS A 4 3.73 -19.35 13.48
CA LYS A 4 2.71 -19.52 12.43
C LYS A 4 2.31 -18.17 11.84
N THR A 5 2.20 -17.12 12.67
CA THR A 5 1.86 -15.75 12.20
C THR A 5 2.94 -15.17 11.28
N LYS A 6 4.22 -15.43 11.56
CA LYS A 6 5.31 -15.02 10.64
C LYS A 6 5.22 -15.72 9.30
N ASN A 7 4.93 -17.03 9.30
CA ASN A 7 4.75 -17.79 8.07
C ASN A 7 3.54 -17.30 7.25
N TYR A 8 2.42 -16.94 7.89
CA TYR A 8 1.27 -16.39 7.18
C TYR A 8 1.59 -15.05 6.50
N ILE A 9 2.31 -14.14 7.17
CA ILE A 9 2.74 -12.86 6.58
C ILE A 9 3.66 -13.11 5.37
N ALA A 10 4.62 -14.04 5.50
CA ALA A 10 5.53 -14.39 4.40
C ALA A 10 4.79 -14.98 3.20
N ILE A 11 3.84 -15.90 3.42
CA ILE A 11 3.01 -16.49 2.36
C ILE A 11 2.22 -15.40 1.63
N ILE A 12 1.57 -14.49 2.36
CA ILE A 12 0.81 -13.38 1.75
C ILE A 12 1.74 -12.48 0.94
N PHE A 13 2.95 -12.21 1.42
CA PHE A 13 3.93 -11.39 0.72
C PHE A 13 4.43 -12.04 -0.58
N TYR A 14 4.74 -13.34 -0.56
CA TYR A 14 5.12 -14.08 -1.77
C TYR A 14 3.98 -14.17 -2.77
N LEU A 15 2.76 -14.38 -2.28
CA LEU A 15 1.57 -14.44 -3.11
C LEU A 15 1.28 -13.08 -3.74
N ALA A 16 1.50 -11.98 -3.01
CA ALA A 16 1.44 -10.62 -3.54
C ALA A 16 2.45 -10.40 -4.66
N PHE A 17 3.73 -10.72 -4.42
CA PHE A 17 4.80 -10.55 -5.41
C PHE A 17 4.52 -11.31 -6.72
N PHE A 18 3.91 -12.49 -6.63
CA PHE A 18 3.53 -13.29 -7.78
C PHE A 18 2.24 -12.80 -8.46
N SER A 19 1.25 -12.36 -7.68
CA SER A 19 -0.07 -11.95 -8.20
C SER A 19 -0.06 -10.56 -8.83
N ILE A 20 0.73 -9.62 -8.30
CA ILE A 20 0.83 -8.24 -8.81
C ILE A 20 1.19 -8.17 -10.32
N PRO A 21 2.23 -8.87 -10.81
CA PRO A 21 2.56 -8.85 -12.24
C PRO A 21 1.58 -9.66 -13.09
N LEU A 22 0.84 -10.61 -12.51
CA LEU A 22 -0.03 -11.54 -13.23
C LEU A 22 -1.48 -11.04 -13.36
N VAL A 23 -1.89 -10.10 -12.51
CA VAL A 23 -3.25 -9.56 -12.51
C VAL A 23 -3.42 -8.53 -13.62
N PHE A 24 -4.13 -8.95 -14.67
CA PHE A 24 -4.60 -8.11 -15.76
C PHE A 24 -6.13 -8.20 -15.82
N HIS A 25 -6.83 -7.06 -15.76
CA HIS A 25 -8.27 -7.01 -15.90
C HIS A 25 -8.63 -6.03 -17.03
N PRO A 26 -9.14 -6.50 -18.18
CA PRO A 26 -9.28 -5.68 -19.38
C PRO A 26 -10.48 -4.71 -19.34
N GLN A 27 -11.27 -4.72 -18.26
CA GLN A 27 -12.56 -4.04 -18.19
C GLN A 27 -12.54 -2.68 -17.44
N THR A 28 -11.36 -2.15 -17.09
CA THR A 28 -11.21 -0.85 -16.41
C THR A 28 -10.58 0.18 -17.34
N SER A 29 -10.97 1.45 -17.20
CA SER A 29 -10.56 2.59 -18.06
C SER A 29 -9.05 2.79 -18.16
N GLU A 30 -8.28 2.29 -17.19
CA GLU A 30 -6.84 2.12 -17.25
C GLU A 30 -6.49 0.63 -17.11
N LEU A 31 -6.25 -0.05 -18.24
CA LEU A 31 -6.13 -1.51 -18.31
C LEU A 31 -4.94 -2.10 -17.53
N PHE A 32 -3.89 -1.30 -17.29
CA PHE A 32 -2.61 -1.80 -16.80
C PHE A 32 -2.20 -1.28 -15.41
N GLU A 33 -2.62 -0.07 -15.05
CA GLU A 33 -2.11 0.63 -13.87
C GLU A 33 -3.07 0.52 -12.69
N PHE A 34 -4.36 0.86 -12.91
CA PHE A 34 -5.37 0.90 -11.86
C PHE A 34 -5.56 -0.45 -11.15
N ASN A 35 -5.72 -1.54 -11.92
CA ASN A 35 -6.01 -2.84 -11.33
C ASN A 35 -4.84 -3.38 -10.48
N LYS A 36 -3.60 -3.06 -10.86
CA LYS A 36 -2.41 -3.41 -10.08
C LYS A 36 -2.31 -2.59 -8.80
N MET A 37 -2.64 -1.30 -8.85
CA MET A 37 -2.68 -0.44 -7.67
C MET A 37 -3.71 -0.92 -6.65
N VAL A 38 -4.96 -1.20 -7.08
CA VAL A 38 -6.03 -1.67 -6.20
C VAL A 38 -5.66 -2.98 -5.51
N LEU A 39 -5.11 -3.94 -6.25
CA LEU A 39 -4.66 -5.21 -5.69
C LEU A 39 -3.52 -5.01 -4.66
N THR A 40 -2.56 -4.15 -4.98
CA THR A 40 -1.46 -3.82 -4.08
C THR A 40 -1.97 -3.19 -2.79
N TYR A 41 -2.91 -2.25 -2.86
CA TYR A 41 -3.53 -1.64 -1.68
C TYR A 41 -4.31 -2.65 -0.84
N ALA A 42 -5.15 -3.49 -1.46
CA ALA A 42 -5.90 -4.51 -0.75
C ALA A 42 -4.98 -5.49 0.01
N LEU A 43 -3.93 -5.98 -0.66
CA LEU A 43 -2.94 -6.88 -0.06
C LEU A 43 -2.14 -6.21 1.05
N THR A 44 -1.79 -4.93 0.86
CA THR A 44 -1.07 -4.15 1.89
C THR A 44 -1.93 -4.00 3.15
N VAL A 45 -3.22 -3.69 3.02
CA VAL A 45 -4.15 -3.61 4.16
C VAL A 45 -4.23 -4.94 4.91
N VAL A 46 -4.35 -6.06 4.18
CA VAL A 46 -4.37 -7.40 4.79
C VAL A 46 -3.08 -7.67 5.56
N ILE A 47 -1.91 -7.39 4.98
CA ILE A 47 -0.60 -7.55 5.66
C ILE A 47 -0.53 -6.69 6.92
N VAL A 48 -0.95 -5.42 6.85
CA VAL A 48 -0.95 -4.51 7.99
C VAL A 48 -1.89 -5.01 9.09
N CYS A 49 -3.09 -5.50 8.75
CA CYS A 49 -4.01 -6.10 9.72
C CYS A 49 -3.40 -7.32 10.43
N PHE A 50 -2.79 -8.25 9.68
CA PHE A 50 -2.09 -9.40 10.27
C PHE A 50 -0.91 -8.97 11.15
N TRP A 51 -0.19 -7.92 10.77
CA TRP A 51 0.90 -7.36 11.57
C TRP A 51 0.39 -6.71 12.86
N PHE A 52 -0.72 -5.98 12.82
CA PHE A 52 -1.38 -5.43 14.01
C PHE A 52 -1.85 -6.53 14.96
N ILE A 53 -2.53 -7.55 14.44
CA ILE A 53 -2.96 -8.72 15.24
C ILE A 53 -1.74 -9.35 15.92
N ARG A 54 -0.62 -9.49 15.20
CA ARG A 54 0.63 -10.00 15.76
C ARG A 54 1.17 -9.12 16.88
N MET A 55 1.17 -7.79 16.75
CA MET A 55 1.60 -6.87 17.81
C MET A 55 0.74 -6.98 19.07
N ILE A 56 -0.58 -7.13 18.90
CA ILE A 56 -1.53 -7.33 20.02
C ILE A 56 -1.24 -8.67 20.73
N LEU A 57 -1.03 -9.75 19.97
CA LEU A 57 -0.73 -11.08 20.51
C LEU A 57 0.65 -11.15 21.20
N GLU A 58 1.66 -10.47 20.66
CA GLU A 58 3.00 -10.40 21.27
C GLU A 58 3.05 -9.44 22.46
N LYS A 59 2.01 -8.60 22.67
CA LYS A 59 1.95 -7.50 23.66
C LYS A 59 3.21 -6.61 23.66
N LYS A 60 3.93 -6.61 22.56
CA LYS A 60 5.16 -5.86 22.33
C LYS A 60 5.02 -5.19 20.99
N ILE A 61 5.31 -3.90 20.99
CA ILE A 61 5.46 -3.14 19.76
C ILE A 61 6.73 -3.67 19.09
N VAL A 62 6.58 -4.45 18.02
CA VAL A 62 7.69 -5.03 17.24
C VAL A 62 8.27 -3.95 16.29
N PHE A 63 8.54 -2.76 16.82
CA PHE A 63 9.14 -1.67 16.06
C PHE A 63 10.65 -1.76 16.24
N ARG A 64 11.32 -2.47 15.34
CA ARG A 64 12.78 -2.56 15.35
C ARG A 64 13.32 -1.30 14.72
N ARG A 65 13.88 -0.39 15.53
CA ARG A 65 14.54 0.81 15.01
C ARG A 65 15.73 0.39 14.14
N THR A 66 15.58 0.57 12.86
CA THR A 66 16.58 0.35 11.82
C THR A 66 16.91 1.72 11.23
N ILE A 67 18.13 1.90 10.71
CA ILE A 67 18.53 3.17 10.06
C ILE A 67 17.58 3.56 8.91
N LEU A 68 16.92 2.57 8.29
CA LEU A 68 15.92 2.76 7.24
C LEU A 68 14.56 3.28 7.75
N ASP A 69 14.26 3.20 9.04
CA ASP A 69 13.01 3.73 9.59
C ASP A 69 12.97 5.26 9.53
N ILE A 70 14.12 5.93 9.64
CA ILE A 70 14.23 7.39 9.58
C ILE A 70 13.80 7.92 8.19
N PRO A 71 14.40 7.48 7.06
CA PRO A 71 13.97 7.93 5.75
C PRO A 71 12.54 7.50 5.42
N LEU A 72 12.09 6.33 5.90
CA LEU A 72 10.71 5.89 5.73
C LEU A 72 9.72 6.84 6.43
N LEU A 73 10.03 7.24 7.67
CA LEU A 73 9.19 8.15 8.45
C LEU A 73 9.14 9.55 7.82
N ILE A 74 10.28 10.05 7.33
CA ILE A 74 10.37 11.34 6.62
C ILE A 74 9.56 11.29 5.32
N PHE A 75 9.65 10.20 4.57
CA PHE A 75 8.85 10.01 3.36
C PHE A 75 7.36 10.00 3.70
N LEU A 76 6.96 9.23 4.72
CA LEU A 76 5.56 9.13 5.12
C LEU A 76 5.00 10.47 5.62
N THR A 77 5.76 11.23 6.40
CA THR A 77 5.34 12.57 6.84
C THR A 77 5.25 13.54 5.68
N SER A 78 6.19 13.48 4.73
CA SER A 78 6.14 14.29 3.50
C SER A 78 4.89 13.98 2.66
N GLN A 79 4.57 12.70 2.46
CA GLN A 79 3.37 12.28 1.71
C GLN A 79 2.09 12.72 2.42
N THR A 80 2.02 12.55 3.74
CA THR A 80 0.84 12.97 4.53
C THR A 80 0.66 14.48 4.48
N LEU A 81 1.76 15.24 4.60
CA LEU A 81 1.75 16.69 4.56
C LEU A 81 1.36 17.20 3.16
N SER A 82 1.86 16.55 2.10
CA SER A 82 1.46 16.84 0.72
C SER A 82 -0.03 16.58 0.50
N THR A 83 -0.57 15.50 1.07
CA THR A 83 -2.00 15.15 0.98
C THR A 83 -2.89 16.16 1.73
N LEU A 84 -2.47 16.62 2.91
CA LEU A 84 -3.23 17.59 3.73
C LEU A 84 -3.16 19.02 3.18
N ILE A 85 -2.04 19.41 2.55
CA ILE A 85 -1.85 20.74 1.97
C ILE A 85 -2.41 20.83 0.54
N SER A 86 -2.68 19.71 -0.13
CA SER A 86 -3.31 19.70 -1.45
C SER A 86 -4.78 20.13 -1.37
N ILE A 87 -5.06 21.33 -1.86
CA ILE A 87 -6.38 22.01 -1.85
C ILE A 87 -7.45 21.31 -2.72
N ASP A 88 -7.06 20.41 -3.63
CA ASP A 88 -7.97 19.70 -4.53
C ASP A 88 -7.83 18.17 -4.38
N ALA A 89 -8.19 17.68 -3.19
CA ALA A 89 -8.01 16.31 -2.75
C ALA A 89 -8.73 15.23 -3.60
N ARG A 90 -9.62 15.59 -4.54
CA ARG A 90 -10.35 14.61 -5.38
C ARG A 90 -9.81 14.47 -6.81
N THR A 91 -9.18 15.52 -7.36
CA THR A 91 -8.67 15.50 -8.74
C THR A 91 -7.24 14.96 -8.82
N SER A 92 -6.44 15.13 -7.77
CA SER A 92 -5.07 14.58 -7.66
C SER A 92 -5.04 13.10 -7.25
N LEU A 93 -6.02 12.63 -6.46
CA LEU A 93 -6.09 11.25 -5.94
C LEU A 93 -6.53 10.21 -7.00
N LEU A 94 -7.13 10.65 -8.11
CA LEU A 94 -7.67 9.77 -9.16
C LEU A 94 -6.83 9.78 -10.46
N GLY A 95 -5.70 10.50 -10.51
CA GLY A 95 -4.86 10.53 -11.71
C GLY A 95 -5.52 11.17 -12.94
N TYR A 96 -6.47 12.11 -12.76
CA TYR A 96 -7.12 12.76 -13.90
C TYR A 96 -6.22 13.88 -14.45
N CYS A 97 -5.29 13.53 -15.35
CA CYS A 97 -4.77 14.52 -16.28
C CYS A 97 -5.93 14.97 -17.18
N LYS A 98 -6.49 16.15 -16.91
CA LYS A 98 -7.22 16.91 -17.93
C LYS A 98 -6.23 17.20 -19.05
N TYR A 99 -6.17 16.34 -20.05
CA TYR A 99 -5.66 16.74 -21.35
C TYR A 99 -6.61 17.81 -21.87
N LEU A 100 -6.05 18.99 -22.18
CA LEU A 100 -6.71 20.04 -22.93
C LEU A 100 -7.41 19.43 -24.15
N GLY A 101 -8.73 19.53 -24.18
CA GLY A 101 -9.57 19.11 -25.29
C GLY A 101 -10.78 20.03 -25.41
N ASP A 102 -10.57 21.33 -25.24
CA ASP A 102 -11.56 22.37 -25.56
C ASP A 102 -10.92 23.30 -26.62
N ILE A 103 -11.06 22.90 -27.88
CA ILE A 103 -11.24 23.81 -29.02
C ILE A 103 -12.74 23.86 -29.27
#